data_AF-A0A0Q8L6C2-F1
#
_entry.id   AF-A0A0Q8L6C2-F1
#
_cell.length_a   1.000
_cell.length_b   1.000
_cell.length_c   1.000
_cell.angle_alpha   90.00
_cell.angle_beta   90.00
_cell.angle_gamma   90.00
#
_symmetry.space_group_name_H-M   'P 1'
#
loop_
_entity.id
_entity.type
_entity.pdbx_description
1 polymer ?
#
loop_
_entity_poly.entity_id
_entity_poly.type
_entity_poly.pdbx_seq_one_letter_code
_entity_poly.pdbx_strand_id
1 'polypeptide(L)'
;MTVGQYLADTHIILWSISDDRRLSEQHRAILASDVVVFASAASVWEIAIKRSIGKLDAPDDLPTLLPRMRFQPLAVTLHHANTVSGLPHHHGDPFDRLLIAQAQVENLTILTSDPHFARYGVALA
;
A
#
# COMPACT_ATOMS: atom_id res chain seq x y z
N MET A 1 -1.55 -21.81 6.75
CA MET A 1 -1.23 -20.38 6.52
C MET A 1 -2.54 -19.65 6.68
N THR A 2 -2.69 -18.82 7.70
CA THR A 2 -3.88 -17.97 7.84
C THR A 2 -3.98 -17.12 6.59
N VAL A 3 -5.11 -17.21 5.89
CA VAL A 3 -5.39 -16.41 4.69
C VAL A 3 -5.59 -14.97 5.17
N GLY A 4 -4.49 -14.22 5.25
CA GLY A 4 -4.51 -12.82 5.68
C GLY A 4 -4.98 -11.91 4.55
N GLN A 5 -5.53 -10.76 4.90
CA GLN A 5 -5.79 -9.68 3.95
C GLN A 5 -4.57 -8.74 3.93
N TYR A 6 -4.26 -8.20 2.77
CA TYR A 6 -3.05 -7.42 2.56
C TYR A 6 -3.34 -5.97 2.24
N LEU A 7 -2.49 -5.05 2.70
CA LEU A 7 -2.46 -3.66 2.25
C LEU A 7 -1.21 -3.46 1.40
N ALA A 8 -1.38 -3.18 0.12
CA ALA A 8 -0.25 -2.96 -0.78
C ALA A 8 0.41 -1.60 -0.53
N ASP A 9 1.73 -1.62 -0.43
CA ASP A 9 2.57 -0.44 -0.48
C ASP A 9 2.46 0.26 -1.85
N THR A 10 2.69 1.57 -1.88
CA THR A 10 2.70 2.38 -3.09
C THR A 10 3.66 1.82 -4.14
N HIS A 11 4.86 1.38 -3.77
CA HIS A 11 5.78 0.81 -4.76
C HIS A 11 5.33 -0.56 -5.26
N ILE A 12 4.64 -1.36 -4.46
CA ILE A 12 4.09 -2.65 -4.91
C ILE A 12 3.00 -2.41 -5.95
N ILE A 13 2.14 -1.41 -5.72
CA ILE A 13 1.12 -0.99 -6.71
C ILE A 13 1.81 -0.61 -8.03
N LEU A 14 2.80 0.28 -8.00
CA LEU A 14 3.49 0.73 -9.20
C LEU A 14 4.21 -0.42 -9.93
N TRP A 15 4.90 -1.27 -9.19
CA TRP A 15 5.60 -2.42 -9.77
C TRP A 15 4.65 -3.47 -10.36
N SER A 16 3.46 -3.63 -9.78
CA SER A 16 2.43 -4.51 -10.34
C SER A 16 1.89 -4.00 -11.68
N ILE A 17 1.79 -2.68 -11.84
CA ILE A 17 1.33 -2.05 -13.09
C ILE A 17 2.35 -2.25 -14.21
N SER A 18 3.65 -2.14 -13.89
CA SER A 18 4.73 -2.24 -14.89
C SER A 18 5.36 -3.63 -15.01
N ASP A 19 4.79 -4.66 -14.36
CA ASP A 19 5.38 -6.00 -14.22
C ASP A 19 6.88 -5.97 -13.82
N ASP A 20 7.22 -5.13 -12.85
CA ASP A 20 8.61 -4.84 -12.48
C ASP A 20 9.29 -6.06 -11.83
N ARG A 21 10.57 -6.28 -12.18
CA ARG A 21 11.39 -7.38 -11.66
C ARG A 21 11.67 -7.27 -10.15
N ARG A 22 11.43 -6.11 -9.54
CA ARG A 22 11.55 -5.88 -8.09
C ARG A 22 10.46 -6.59 -7.28
N LEU A 23 9.34 -7.00 -7.90
CA LEU A 23 8.38 -7.88 -7.23
C LEU A 23 9.02 -9.24 -6.98
N SER A 24 9.15 -9.59 -5.69
CA SER A 24 9.59 -10.91 -5.25
C SER A 24 8.62 -12.00 -5.74
N GLU A 25 9.07 -13.24 -5.74
CA GLU A 25 8.22 -14.39 -6.04
C GLU A 25 7.03 -14.47 -5.08
N GLN A 26 7.24 -14.14 -3.80
CA GLN A 26 6.18 -14.05 -2.79
C GLN A 26 5.14 -12.98 -3.14
N HIS A 27 5.55 -11.77 -3.53
CA HIS A 27 4.60 -10.72 -3.92
C HIS A 27 3.76 -11.16 -5.11
N ARG A 28 4.40 -11.79 -6.11
CA ARG A 28 3.73 -12.29 -7.31
C ARG A 28 2.73 -13.39 -6.96
N ALA A 29 3.11 -14.31 -6.07
CA ALA A 29 2.22 -15.37 -5.60
C ALA A 29 0.99 -14.81 -4.87
N ILE A 30 1.17 -13.80 -4.01
CA ILE A 30 0.06 -13.13 -3.30
C ILE A 30 -0.86 -12.43 -4.29
N LEU A 31 -0.32 -11.60 -5.18
CA LEU A 31 -1.08 -10.83 -6.18
C LEU A 31 -1.81 -11.73 -7.20
N ALA A 32 -1.29 -12.93 -7.46
CA ALA A 32 -1.91 -13.91 -8.36
C ALA A 32 -2.94 -14.84 -7.68
N SER A 33 -3.03 -14.81 -6.34
CA SER A 33 -3.94 -15.66 -5.56
C SER A 33 -5.33 -15.02 -5.38
N ASP A 34 -6.24 -15.75 -4.72
CA ASP A 34 -7.60 -15.27 -4.42
C ASP A 34 -7.71 -14.48 -3.10
N VAL A 35 -6.58 -14.15 -2.47
CA VAL A 35 -6.58 -13.32 -1.25
C VAL A 35 -6.94 -11.87 -1.57
N VAL A 36 -7.50 -11.17 -0.59
CA VAL A 36 -7.81 -9.75 -0.74
C VAL A 36 -6.54 -8.92 -0.58
N VAL A 37 -6.25 -8.11 -1.59
CA VAL A 37 -5.18 -7.11 -1.56
C VAL A 37 -5.80 -5.73 -1.74
N PHE A 38 -5.65 -4.89 -0.73
CA PHE A 38 -6.16 -3.52 -0.74
C PHE A 38 -5.16 -2.55 -1.37
N ALA A 39 -5.68 -1.56 -2.10
CA ALA A 39 -4.95 -0.36 -2.48
C ALA A 39 -5.53 0.84 -1.72
N SER A 40 -4.70 1.52 -0.93
CA SER A 40 -5.14 2.68 -0.18
C SER A 40 -5.36 3.90 -1.06
N ALA A 41 -6.40 4.67 -0.75
CA ALA A 41 -6.56 6.02 -1.28
C ALA A 41 -5.36 6.93 -0.97
N ALA A 42 -4.60 6.67 0.11
CA ALA A 42 -3.37 7.40 0.43
C ALA A 42 -2.26 7.15 -0.61
N SER A 43 -2.06 5.91 -1.04
CA SER A 43 -1.10 5.56 -2.10
C SER A 43 -1.49 6.17 -3.44
N VAL A 44 -2.78 6.15 -3.79
CA VAL A 44 -3.28 6.83 -5.00
C VAL A 44 -3.07 8.34 -4.93
N TRP A 45 -3.29 8.94 -3.74
CA TRP A 45 -3.05 10.36 -3.51
C TRP A 45 -1.56 10.73 -3.66
N GLU A 46 -0.66 9.93 -3.10
CA GLU A 46 0.79 10.07 -3.26
C GLU A 46 1.21 10.01 -4.74
N ILE A 47 0.76 8.98 -5.47
CA ILE A 47 1.05 8.81 -6.90
C ILE A 47 0.54 10.00 -7.70
N ALA A 48 -0.69 10.44 -7.45
CA ALA A 48 -1.30 11.58 -8.14
C ALA A 48 -0.49 12.87 -7.95
N ILE A 49 -0.02 13.15 -6.72
CA ILE A 49 0.85 14.30 -6.44
C ILE A 49 2.18 14.15 -7.19
N LYS A 50 2.86 13.00 -7.08
CA LYS A 50 4.16 12.77 -7.72
C LYS A 50 4.06 12.89 -9.25
N ARG A 51 2.95 12.42 -9.83
CA ARG A 51 2.64 12.59 -11.26
C ARG A 51 2.43 14.05 -11.63
N SER A 52 1.63 14.81 -10.87
CA SER A 52 1.33 16.21 -11.20
C SER A 52 2.54 17.12 -11.18
N ILE A 53 3.55 16.79 -10.36
CA ILE A 53 4.82 17.53 -10.28
C ILE A 53 5.93 16.93 -11.16
N GLY A 54 5.61 15.97 -12.04
CA GLY A 54 6.54 15.38 -13.00
C GLY A 54 7.64 14.49 -12.39
N LYS A 55 7.47 14.04 -11.14
CA LYS A 55 8.43 13.17 -10.44
C LYS A 55 8.18 11.68 -10.64
N LEU A 56 7.04 11.31 -11.21
CA LEU A 56 6.65 9.92 -11.45
C LEU A 56 5.83 9.84 -12.73
N ASP A 57 6.17 8.88 -13.58
CA ASP A 57 5.33 8.45 -14.70
C ASP A 57 4.43 7.30 -14.22
N ALA A 58 3.12 7.51 -14.26
CA ALA A 58 2.12 6.56 -13.78
C ALA A 58 0.77 6.82 -14.49
N PRO A 59 -0.08 5.78 -14.65
CA PRO A 59 -1.41 5.94 -15.25
C PRO A 59 -2.23 7.04 -14.57
N ASP A 60 -3.07 7.73 -15.35
CA ASP A 60 -3.93 8.79 -14.85
C ASP A 60 -5.31 8.32 -14.39
N ASP A 61 -5.64 7.05 -14.62
CA ASP A 61 -6.93 6.42 -14.36
C ASP A 61 -6.88 5.31 -13.29
N LEU A 62 -5.96 5.43 -12.31
CA LEU A 62 -5.79 4.44 -11.22
C LEU A 62 -7.10 3.97 -10.55
N PRO A 63 -8.12 4.83 -10.28
CA PRO A 63 -9.40 4.37 -9.71
C PRO A 63 -10.13 3.32 -10.56
N THR A 64 -9.90 3.29 -11.87
CA THR A 64 -10.46 2.31 -12.80
C THR A 64 -9.52 1.12 -13.00
N LEU A 65 -8.22 1.38 -13.09
CA LEU A 65 -7.19 0.36 -13.35
C LEU A 65 -7.04 -0.61 -12.17
N LEU A 66 -6.96 -0.11 -10.94
CA LEU A 66 -6.65 -0.93 -9.77
C LEU A 66 -7.69 -2.03 -9.51
N PRO A 67 -9.02 -1.77 -9.57
CA PRO A 67 -10.02 -2.82 -9.47
C PRO A 67 -9.92 -3.90 -10.56
N ARG A 68 -9.53 -3.52 -11.80
CA ARG A 68 -9.31 -4.49 -12.90
C ARG A 68 -8.12 -5.40 -12.63
N MET A 69 -7.14 -4.90 -11.87
CA MET A 69 -5.99 -5.65 -11.37
C MET A 69 -6.27 -6.36 -10.03
N ARG A 70 -7.54 -6.45 -9.61
CA ARG A 70 -8.00 -7.10 -8.37
C ARG A 70 -7.57 -6.44 -7.06
N PHE A 71 -7.08 -5.20 -7.12
CA PHE A 71 -6.93 -4.42 -5.90
C PHE A 71 -8.28 -3.93 -5.40
N GLN A 72 -8.57 -4.17 -4.13
CA GLN A 72 -9.76 -3.63 -3.48
C GLN A 72 -9.46 -2.21 -2.96
N PRO A 73 -10.27 -1.18 -3.30
CA PRO A 73 -10.05 0.16 -2.76
C PRO A 73 -10.22 0.19 -1.24
N LEU A 74 -9.29 0.85 -0.54
CA LEU A 74 -9.40 1.12 0.90
C LEU A 74 -9.44 2.63 1.14
N ALA A 75 -10.56 3.10 1.71
CA ALA A 75 -10.76 4.51 2.03
C ALA A 75 -9.91 4.94 3.25
N VAL A 76 -9.46 6.19 3.23
CA VAL A 76 -8.89 6.84 4.41
C VAL A 76 -10.04 7.41 5.25
N THR A 77 -10.10 7.05 6.53
CA THR A 77 -11.11 7.53 7.47
C THR A 77 -10.48 8.52 8.45
N LEU A 78 -11.31 9.26 9.20
CA LEU A 78 -10.82 10.10 10.30
C LEU A 78 -10.06 9.29 11.36
N HIS A 79 -10.48 8.04 11.60
CA HIS A 79 -9.79 7.16 12.54
C HIS A 79 -8.38 6.82 12.04
N HIS A 80 -8.22 6.47 10.76
CA HIS A 80 -6.91 6.27 10.13
C HIS A 80 -6.01 7.50 10.30
N ALA A 81 -6.53 8.68 9.97
CA ALA A 81 -5.76 9.92 10.06
C ALA A 81 -5.35 10.26 11.51
N ASN A 82 -6.25 10.09 12.48
CA ASN A 82 -5.96 10.39 13.88
C ASN A 82 -4.92 9.43 14.48
N THR A 83 -4.94 8.14 14.11
CA THR A 83 -4.01 7.11 14.60
C THR A 83 -2.54 7.43 14.25
N VAL A 84 -2.28 8.17 13.17
CA VAL A 84 -0.92 8.59 12.78
C VAL A 84 -0.17 9.35 13.88
N SER A 85 -0.90 10.08 14.73
CA SER A 85 -0.33 10.84 15.86
C SER A 85 0.34 9.96 16.91
N GLY A 86 -0.12 8.71 17.06
CA GLY A 86 0.42 7.74 18.01
C GLY A 86 1.63 6.95 17.48
N LEU A 87 1.95 7.07 16.18
CA LEU A 87 3.04 6.33 15.58
C LEU A 87 4.41 6.91 15.98
N PRO A 88 5.39 6.06 16.36
CA PRO A 88 6.76 6.52 16.57
C PRO A 88 7.34 7.14 15.29
N HIS A 89 8.29 8.06 15.43
CA HIS A 89 8.88 8.77 14.28
C HIS A 89 9.98 7.94 13.60
N HIS A 90 9.62 6.86 12.91
CA HIS A 90 10.56 6.07 12.11
C HIS A 90 10.57 6.46 10.63
N HIS A 91 9.47 7.02 10.11
CA HIS A 91 9.35 7.53 8.74
C HIS A 91 9.03 9.02 8.76
N GLY A 92 9.60 9.74 7.79
CA GLY A 92 9.30 11.14 7.53
C GLY A 92 8.16 11.35 6.52
N ASP A 93 7.89 10.35 5.68
CA ASP A 93 6.82 10.42 4.69
C ASP A 93 5.44 10.29 5.37
N PRO A 94 4.54 11.28 5.24
CA PRO A 94 3.20 11.19 5.80
C PRO A 94 2.34 10.08 5.17
N PHE A 95 2.59 9.69 3.91
CA PHE A 95 1.82 8.64 3.23
C PHE A 95 2.15 7.26 3.80
N ASP A 96 3.43 6.94 3.99
CA ASP A 96 3.86 5.70 4.64
C ASP A 96 3.25 5.58 6.03
N ARG A 97 3.31 6.65 6.81
CA ARG A 97 2.73 6.68 8.16
C ARG A 97 1.23 6.46 8.16
N LEU A 98 0.50 7.03 7.19
CA LEU A 98 -0.93 6.81 7.06
C LEU A 98 -1.25 5.37 6.62
N LEU A 99 -0.43 4.79 5.73
CA LEU A 99 -0.56 3.40 5.30
C LEU A 99 -0.36 2.43 6.48
N ILE A 100 0.66 2.69 7.31
CA ILE A 100 0.90 1.97 8.56
C ILE A 100 -0.29 2.08 9.51
N ALA A 101 -0.84 3.29 9.69
CA ALA A 101 -2.01 3.50 10.53
C ALA A 101 -3.23 2.72 10.02
N GLN A 102 -3.45 2.68 8.69
CA GLN A 102 -4.51 1.85 8.09
C GLN A 102 -4.29 0.36 8.36
N ALA A 103 -3.06 -0.13 8.19
CA ALA A 103 -2.75 -1.52 8.47
C ALA A 103 -2.98 -1.90 9.95
N GLN A 104 -2.62 -1.02 10.88
CA GLN A 104 -2.88 -1.24 12.31
C GLN A 104 -4.37 -1.23 12.65
N VAL A 105 -5.13 -0.27 12.12
CA VAL A 105 -6.57 -0.12 12.39
C VAL A 105 -7.37 -1.28 11.80
N GLU A 106 -7.07 -1.65 10.57
CA GLU A 106 -7.81 -2.69 9.82
C GLU A 106 -7.23 -4.10 10.04
N ASN A 107 -6.18 -4.22 10.86
CA ASN A 107 -5.45 -5.46 11.13
C ASN A 107 -4.99 -6.19 9.84
N LEU A 108 -4.34 -5.44 8.94
CA LEU A 108 -3.87 -5.92 7.65
C LEU A 108 -2.36 -6.19 7.67
N THR A 109 -1.93 -7.18 6.90
CA THR A 109 -0.50 -7.40 6.61
C THR A 109 -0.08 -6.45 5.50
N ILE A 110 1.01 -5.72 5.67
CA ILE A 110 1.50 -4.82 4.62
C ILE A 110 2.31 -5.63 3.62
N LEU A 111 1.89 -5.60 2.35
CA LEU A 111 2.64 -6.16 1.24
C LEU A 111 3.67 -5.12 0.79
N THR A 112 4.95 -5.31 1.15
CA THR A 112 6.01 -4.30 0.94
C THR A 112 7.41 -4.90 0.80
N SER A 113 8.31 -4.12 0.20
CA SER A 113 9.75 -4.39 0.17
C SER A 113 10.52 -3.55 1.19
N ASP A 114 9.85 -2.69 1.96
CA ASP A 114 10.51 -1.88 2.98
C ASP A 114 10.45 -2.56 4.36
N PRO A 115 11.58 -3.10 4.86
CA PRO A 115 11.60 -3.74 6.18
C PRO A 115 11.40 -2.75 7.34
N HIS A 116 11.51 -1.43 7.11
CA HIS A 116 11.37 -0.45 8.18
C HIS A 116 9.93 -0.35 8.71
N PHE A 117 8.93 -0.78 7.92
CA PHE A 117 7.54 -0.83 8.36
C PHE A 117 7.36 -1.77 9.57
N ALA A 118 8.18 -2.83 9.70
CA ALA A 118 8.13 -3.75 10.84
C ALA A 118 8.39 -3.05 12.19
N ARG A 119 9.06 -1.89 12.19
CA ARG A 119 9.32 -1.09 13.40
C ARG A 119 8.05 -0.53 14.05
N TYR A 120 6.92 -0.56 13.35
CA TYR A 120 5.61 -0.14 13.87
C TYR A 120 4.76 -1.30 14.40
N GLY A 121 5.31 -2.52 14.47
CA GLY A 121 4.57 -3.69 14.97
C GLY A 121 3.48 -4.21 14.02
N VAL A 122 3.56 -3.87 12.74
CA VAL A 122 2.71 -4.42 11.67
C VAL A 122 3.35 -5.66 11.06
N ALA A 123 2.52 -6.62 10.63
CA ALA A 123 2.99 -7.77 9.87
C ALA A 123 3.37 -7.35 8.44
N LEU A 124 4.45 -7.92 7.90
CA LEU A 124 4.90 -7.67 6.53
C LEU A 124 4.83 -8.95 5.70
N ALA A 125 4.59 -8.80 4.41
CA ALA A 125 4.64 -9.87 3.40
C ALA A 125 5.24 -9.39 2.09
#